data_AF-A0AAW7BMW0-F1
#
_entry.id   AF-A0AAW7BMW0-F1
#
_cell.length_a   1.000
_cell.length_b   1.000
_cell.length_c   1.000
_cell.angle_alpha   90.00
_cell.angle_beta   90.00
_cell.angle_gamma   90.00
#
_symmetry.space_group_name_H-M   'P 1'
#
loop_
_entity.id
_entity.type
_entity.pdbx_description
1 polymer ?
#
loop_
_entity_poly.entity_id
_entity_poly.type
_entity_poly.pdbx_seq_one_letter_code
_entity_poly.pdbx_strand_id
1 'polypeptide(L)'
;IEIRETRAPLERLASELAAVHITKDEIASLRDLHRRFVEAEREGRWKDALAVNQAFHFLIYRCSQNATLVRVIENLWLLIGPFINHQYPL
;
A
#
# COMPACT_ATOMS: atom_id res chain seq x y z
N ILE A 1 3.39 17.15 2.73
CA ILE A 1 4.80 16.86 2.40
C ILE A 1 5.44 16.11 3.57
N GLU A 2 5.40 16.66 4.78
CA GLU A 2 5.95 16.07 6.02
C GLU A 2 5.60 14.57 6.27
N ILE A 3 4.32 14.18 6.18
CA ILE A 3 3.94 12.78 6.45
C ILE A 3 4.46 11.83 5.37
N ARG A 4 4.51 12.26 4.09
CA ARG A 4 5.08 11.43 3.01
C ARG A 4 6.58 11.23 3.21
N GLU A 5 7.30 12.26 3.64
CA GLU A 5 8.74 12.20 3.93
C GLU A 5 9.05 11.27 5.10
N THR A 6 8.19 11.23 6.12
CA THR A 6 8.33 10.29 7.25
C THR A 6 7.96 8.86 6.83
N ARG A 7 6.93 8.69 6.00
CA ARG A 7 6.50 7.36 5.53
C ARG A 7 7.50 6.71 4.59
N ALA A 8 8.07 7.46 3.65
CA ALA A 8 8.95 6.91 2.62
C ALA A 8 10.09 6.00 3.15
N PRO A 9 10.89 6.40 4.18
CA PRO A 9 11.91 5.51 4.74
C PRO A 9 11.34 4.28 5.45
N LEU A 10 10.18 4.39 6.11
CA LEU A 10 9.52 3.27 6.79
C LEU A 10 8.97 2.25 5.79
N GLU A 11 8.32 2.72 4.72
CA GLU A 11 7.82 1.89 3.63
C GLU A 11 8.96 1.20 2.88
N ARG A 12 10.11 1.88 2.71
CA ARG A 12 11.33 1.30 2.17
C ARG A 12 11.83 0.15 3.05
N LEU A 13 12.00 0.39 4.35
CA LEU A 13 12.44 -0.66 5.29
C LEU A 13 11.50 -1.86 5.28
N ALA A 14 10.18 -1.62 5.26
CA ALA A 14 9.20 -2.69 5.18
C ALA A 14 9.33 -3.49 3.88
N SER A 15 9.61 -2.82 2.76
CA SER A 15 9.80 -3.47 1.46
C SER A 15 11.11 -4.27 1.39
N GLU A 16 12.20 -3.75 1.97
CA GLU A 16 13.48 -4.46 2.07
C GLU A 16 13.35 -5.75 2.89
N LEU A 17 12.70 -5.67 4.06
CA LEU A 17 12.43 -6.84 4.89
C LEU A 17 11.43 -7.80 4.23
N ALA A 18 10.45 -7.29 3.49
CA ALA A 18 9.50 -8.13 2.76
C ALA A 18 10.19 -8.94 1.67
N ALA A 19 11.16 -8.35 0.96
CA ALA A 19 11.85 -9.02 -0.15
C ALA A 19 12.54 -10.33 0.25
N VAL A 20 12.98 -10.45 1.50
CA VAL A 20 13.63 -11.68 2.01
C VAL A 20 12.63 -12.74 2.50
N HIS A 21 11.40 -12.36 2.82
CA HIS A 21 10.39 -13.25 3.40
C HIS A 21 9.26 -13.63 2.44
N ILE A 22 9.05 -12.83 1.39
CA ILE A 22 7.89 -12.96 0.52
C ILE A 22 7.86 -14.32 -0.21
N THR A 23 6.69 -14.94 -0.22
CA THR A 23 6.44 -16.23 -0.85
C THR A 23 5.93 -16.09 -2.29
N LYS A 24 5.93 -17.20 -3.03
CA LYS A 24 5.38 -17.24 -4.40
C LYS A 24 3.88 -16.93 -4.42
N ASP A 25 3.14 -17.35 -3.40
CA ASP A 25 1.69 -17.14 -3.31
C ASP A 25 1.35 -15.68 -2.99
N GLU A 26 2.14 -15.03 -2.14
CA GLU A 26 2.03 -13.59 -1.88
C GLU A 26 2.39 -12.77 -3.13
N ILE A 27 3.42 -13.16 -3.90
CA ILE A 27 3.74 -12.54 -5.20
C ILE A 27 2.57 -12.71 -6.19
N ALA A 28 1.94 -13.89 -6.25
CA ALA A 28 0.77 -14.11 -7.09
C ALA A 28 -0.40 -13.21 -6.67
N SER A 29 -0.61 -13.04 -5.37
CA SER A 29 -1.61 -12.13 -4.80
C SER A 29 -1.32 -10.67 -5.13
N LEU A 30 -0.05 -10.23 -5.07
CA LEU A 30 0.36 -8.89 -5.49
C LEU A 30 0.09 -8.64 -6.97
N ARG A 31 0.34 -9.64 -7.84
CA ARG A 31 0.02 -9.52 -9.27
C ARG A 31 -1.48 -9.37 -9.52
N ASP A 32 -2.31 -10.10 -8.79
CA ASP A 32 -3.76 -9.97 -8.88
C ASP A 32 -4.24 -8.58 -8.44
N LEU A 33 -3.76 -8.11 -7.29
CA LEU A 33 -4.07 -6.78 -6.79
C LEU A 33 -3.64 -5.69 -7.78
N HIS A 34 -2.43 -5.78 -8.35
CA HIS A 34 -1.97 -4.81 -9.34
C HIS A 34 -2.86 -4.81 -10.60
N ARG A 35 -3.24 -5.99 -11.11
CA ARG A 35 -4.15 -6.09 -12.27
C ARG A 35 -5.49 -5.41 -11.98
N ARG A 36 -6.09 -5.67 -10.82
CA ARG A 36 -7.36 -5.06 -10.38
C ARG A 36 -7.26 -3.55 -10.21
N PHE A 37 -6.11 -3.06 -9.72
CA PHE A 37 -5.82 -1.63 -9.63
C PHE A 37 -5.82 -0.98 -11.01
N VAL A 38 -5.06 -1.53 -11.97
CA VAL A 38 -4.97 -1.00 -13.34
C VAL A 38 -6.33 -0.99 -14.03
N GLU A 39 -7.13 -2.04 -13.84
CA GLU A 39 -8.50 -2.10 -14.36
C GLU A 39 -9.40 -1.02 -13.75
N ALA A 40 -9.38 -0.87 -12.42
CA ALA A 40 -10.17 0.15 -11.73
C ALA A 40 -9.76 1.58 -12.11
N GLU A 41 -8.46 1.86 -12.28
CA GLU A 41 -8.00 3.16 -12.77
C GLU A 41 -8.45 3.42 -14.21
N ARG A 42 -8.34 2.42 -15.09
CA ARG A 42 -8.77 2.54 -16.49
C ARG A 42 -10.26 2.85 -16.61
N GLU A 43 -11.07 2.28 -15.73
CA GLU A 43 -12.53 2.46 -15.70
C GLU A 43 -12.99 3.68 -14.88
N GLY A 44 -12.06 4.43 -14.28
CA GLY A 44 -12.38 5.57 -13.41
C GLY A 44 -13.06 5.20 -12.10
N ARG A 45 -12.96 3.93 -11.66
CA ARG A 45 -13.47 3.45 -10.38
C ARG A 45 -12.49 3.80 -9.25
N TRP A 46 -12.32 5.10 -8.99
CA TRP A 46 -11.27 5.62 -8.11
C TRP A 46 -11.29 5.09 -6.68
N LYS A 47 -12.48 4.86 -6.12
CA LYS A 47 -12.62 4.25 -4.79
C LYS A 47 -12.07 2.83 -4.75
N ASP A 48 -12.34 2.05 -5.80
CA ASP A 48 -11.86 0.69 -5.92
C ASP A 48 -10.36 0.66 -6.18
N ALA A 49 -9.87 1.54 -7.07
CA ALA A 49 -8.43 1.69 -7.32
C ALA A 49 -7.68 2.02 -6.02
N LEU A 50 -8.19 2.98 -5.24
CA LEU A 50 -7.60 3.35 -3.96
C LEU A 50 -7.60 2.18 -2.96
N ALA A 51 -8.72 1.48 -2.82
CA ALA A 51 -8.82 0.34 -1.92
C ALA A 51 -7.87 -0.80 -2.30
N VAL A 52 -7.77 -1.11 -3.60
CA VAL A 52 -6.87 -2.15 -4.11
C VAL A 52 -5.40 -1.74 -3.97
N ASN A 53 -5.06 -0.47 -4.23
CA ASN A 53 -3.72 0.06 -4.03
C ASN A 53 -3.30 -0.03 -2.55
N GLN A 54 -4.20 0.32 -1.63
CA GLN A 54 -3.96 0.16 -0.19
C GLN A 54 -3.69 -1.31 0.14
N ALA A 55 -4.54 -2.24 -0.33
CA ALA A 55 -4.36 -3.67 -0.09
C ALA A 55 -3.00 -4.17 -0.64
N PHE A 56 -2.59 -3.71 -1.82
CA PHE A 56 -1.29 -4.04 -2.42
C PHE A 56 -0.12 -3.64 -1.51
N HIS A 57 -0.09 -2.38 -1.08
CA HIS A 57 0.97 -1.88 -0.21
C HIS A 57 1.00 -2.58 1.16
N PHE A 58 -0.15 -2.78 1.78
CA PHE A 58 -0.21 -3.44 3.09
C PHE A 58 0.13 -4.93 3.04
N LEU A 59 -0.10 -5.61 1.92
CA LEU A 59 0.40 -6.97 1.72
C LEU A 59 1.94 -6.98 1.76
N ILE A 60 2.59 -6.08 1.02
CA ILE A 60 4.07 -5.93 1.06
C ILE A 60 4.53 -5.65 2.49
N TYR A 61 3.93 -4.68 3.18
CA TYR A 61 4.37 -4.33 4.53
C TYR A 61 4.23 -5.50 5.50
N ARG A 62 3.15 -6.30 5.41
CA ARG A 62 2.96 -7.49 6.26
C ARG A 62 3.99 -8.58 5.98
N CYS A 63 4.44 -8.73 4.73
CA CYS A 63 5.52 -9.64 4.37
C CYS A 63 6.86 -9.28 5.07
N SER A 64 7.04 -8.05 5.58
CA SER A 64 8.23 -7.69 6.38
C SER A 64 8.38 -8.52 7.66
N GLN A 65 7.29 -9.16 8.12
CA GLN A 65 7.20 -9.83 9.43
C GLN A 65 7.52 -8.92 10.62
N ASN A 66 7.50 -7.59 10.43
CA ASN A 66 7.74 -6.61 11.47
C ASN A 66 6.43 -5.91 11.85
N ALA A 67 5.66 -6.52 12.75
CA ALA A 67 4.33 -6.03 13.16
C ALA A 67 4.37 -4.60 13.73
N THR A 68 5.45 -4.21 14.42
CA THR A 68 5.63 -2.85 14.93
C THR A 68 5.75 -1.85 13.79
N LEU A 69 6.60 -2.14 12.79
CA LEU A 69 6.77 -1.29 11.62
C LEU A 69 5.46 -1.13 10.84
N VAL A 70 4.74 -2.23 10.62
CA VAL A 70 3.43 -2.21 9.92
C VAL A 70 2.44 -1.29 10.64
N ARG A 71 2.32 -1.39 11.97
CA ARG A 71 1.43 -0.53 12.77
C ARG A 71 1.81 0.95 12.68
N VAL A 72 3.11 1.28 12.67
CA VAL A 72 3.56 2.67 12.53
C VAL A 72 3.18 3.21 11.15
N ILE A 73 3.41 2.45 10.09
CA ILE A 73 3.01 2.82 8.73
C ILE A 73 1.50 3.01 8.64
N GLU A 74 0.71 2.10 9.22
CA GLU A 74 -0.76 2.18 9.26
C GLU A 74 -1.27 3.47 9.89
N ASN A 75 -0.73 3.84 11.05
CA ASN A 75 -1.10 5.07 11.73
C ASN A 75 -0.79 6.31 10.86
N LEU A 76 0.36 6.33 10.18
CA LEU A 76 0.72 7.43 9.29
C LEU A 76 -0.17 7.49 8.03
N TRP A 77 -0.66 6.35 7.53
CA TRP A 77 -1.65 6.31 6.46
C TRP A 77 -2.99 6.91 6.91
N LEU A 78 -3.46 6.61 8.12
CA LEU A 78 -4.72 7.13 8.66
C LEU A 78 -4.71 8.66 8.80
N LEU A 79 -3.58 9.26 9.15
CA LEU A 79 -3.42 10.72 9.20
C LEU A 79 -3.60 11.39 7.82
N ILE A 80 -3.36 10.66 6.73
CA ILE A 80 -3.53 11.15 5.35
C ILE A 80 -4.86 10.69 4.74
N GLY A 81 -5.56 9.72 5.35
CA GLY A 81 -6.82 9.15 4.84
C GLY A 81 -7.87 10.17 4.38
N PRO A 82 -8.15 11.24 5.14
CA PRO A 82 -9.05 12.31 4.71
C PRO A 82 -8.57 13.09 3.47
N PHE A 83 -7.25 13.17 3.25
CA PHE A 83 -6.62 13.87 2.12
C PHE A 83 -6.51 13.03 0.85
N ILE A 84 -6.40 11.70 0.95
CA ILE A 84 -6.31 10.83 -0.24
C ILE A 84 -7.63 10.80 -1.04
N ASN A 85 -8.77 10.98 -0.37
CA ASN A 85 -10.07 11.13 -1.02
C ASN A 85 -10.16 12.34 -1.99
N HIS A 86 -9.18 13.26 -1.96
CA HIS A 86 -9.08 14.40 -2.87
C HIS A 86 -8.06 14.20 -4.01
N GLN A 87 -7.41 13.03 -4.12
CA GLN A 87 -6.43 12.79 -5.19
C GLN A 87 -7.05 12.40 -6.54
N TYR A 88 -8.34 12.09 -6.57
CA TYR A 88 -9.08 11.80 -7.79
C TYR A 88 -10.25 12.78 -7.94
N PRO A 89 -10.56 13.25 -9.17
CA PRO A 89 -11.75 14.05 -9.40
C PRO A 89 -13.00 13.25 -9.04
N LEU A 90 -13.99 13.93 -8.46
CA LEU A 90 -15.34 13.40 -8.22
C LEU A 90 -15.99 12.94 -9.53
#